data_AF-A0A2U2X3C1-F1
#
_entry.id   AF-A0A2U2X3C1-F1
#
_cell.length_a   1.000
_cell.length_b   1.000
_cell.length_c   1.000
_cell.angle_alpha   90.00
_cell.angle_beta   90.00
_cell.angle_gamma   90.00
#
_symmetry.space_group_name_H-M   'P 1'
#
loop_
_entity.id
_entity.type
_entity.pdbx_description
1 polymer ?
#
loop_
_entity_poly.entity_id
_entity_poly.type
_entity_poly.pdbx_seq_one_letter_code
_entity_poly.pdbx_strand_id
1 'polypeptide(L)'
;MYKSNFTYNMSLFIFGILLISLNLNSSTVEISKYNGNNTKTLLVKYGEQVFENEKCYKCHALNDEDAKWGKKSLEAFGGKRTSAMISAFLDNPKILYPKTRMPSFAQLQHEQLNKNTLKTVLSEDPISDTELEIAWKTINKQADELTKTINLDKAVEHKKSSQTALIAFLQSLP
;
A
#
# COMPACT_ATOMS: atom_id res chain seq x y z
N MET A 1 -26.91 -75.06 11.77
CA MET A 1 -26.38 -74.08 12.74
C MET A 1 -26.06 -72.81 12.00
N TYR A 2 -26.63 -71.70 12.47
CA TYR A 2 -26.89 -70.45 11.72
C TYR A 2 -25.71 -69.47 11.80
N LYS A 3 -25.64 -68.59 10.80
CA LYS A 3 -24.58 -67.64 10.41
C LYS A 3 -24.04 -66.75 11.56
N SER A 4 -22.72 -66.51 11.55
CA SER A 4 -22.05 -65.51 12.38
C SER A 4 -22.38 -64.09 11.91
N ASN A 5 -22.91 -63.27 12.81
CA ASN A 5 -23.20 -61.86 12.57
C ASN A 5 -21.92 -61.03 12.64
N PHE A 6 -21.59 -60.43 11.51
CA PHE A 6 -20.59 -59.41 11.36
C PHE A 6 -21.27 -58.05 11.62
N THR A 7 -20.94 -57.41 12.75
CA THR A 7 -21.40 -56.06 13.06
C THR A 7 -20.18 -55.18 13.27
N TYR A 8 -19.89 -54.38 12.26
CA TYR A 8 -18.96 -53.26 12.37
C TYR A 8 -19.60 -52.17 13.23
N ASN A 9 -18.96 -51.84 14.35
CA ASN A 9 -19.20 -50.59 15.09
C ASN A 9 -18.63 -49.41 14.29
N MET A 10 -19.33 -49.02 13.23
CA MET A 10 -19.02 -47.82 12.44
C MET A 10 -19.87 -46.65 12.97
N SER A 11 -19.65 -46.27 14.22
CA SER A 11 -20.37 -45.14 14.86
C SER A 11 -19.47 -44.14 15.57
N LEU A 12 -18.16 -44.40 15.68
CA LEU A 12 -17.24 -43.52 16.43
C LEU A 12 -16.32 -42.65 15.56
N PHE A 13 -16.70 -42.34 14.32
CA PHE A 13 -15.89 -41.49 13.43
C PHE A 13 -16.64 -40.27 12.85
N ILE A 14 -17.77 -39.87 13.45
CA ILE A 14 -18.50 -38.66 13.02
C ILE A 14 -18.33 -37.49 14.02
N PHE A 15 -17.96 -37.76 15.27
CA PHE A 15 -17.77 -36.69 16.27
C PHE A 15 -16.35 -36.11 16.35
N GLY A 16 -15.41 -36.55 15.49
CA GLY A 16 -14.04 -36.02 15.42
C GLY A 16 -13.84 -34.87 14.42
N ILE A 17 -14.82 -34.58 13.56
CA ILE A 17 -14.68 -33.60 12.47
C ILE A 17 -15.32 -32.24 12.81
N LEU A 18 -16.07 -32.12 13.92
CA LEU A 18 -16.83 -30.90 14.23
C LEU A 18 -16.06 -29.84 15.07
N LEU A 19 -14.80 -30.07 15.42
CA LEU A 19 -14.00 -29.11 16.23
C LEU A 19 -12.75 -28.57 15.53
N ILE A 20 -12.66 -28.65 14.19
CA ILE A 20 -11.55 -28.06 13.41
C ILE A 20 -11.99 -26.82 12.60
N SER A 21 -13.25 -26.40 12.68
CA SER A 21 -13.81 -25.38 11.78
C SER A 21 -13.78 -23.94 12.29
N LEU A 22 -13.07 -23.62 13.37
CA LEU A 22 -13.08 -22.25 13.95
C LEU A 22 -11.69 -21.67 14.16
N ASN A 23 -10.88 -21.58 13.09
CA ASN A 23 -9.70 -20.69 13.11
C ASN A 23 -9.19 -20.26 11.71
N LEU A 24 -10.08 -20.00 10.75
CA LEU A 24 -9.73 -19.36 9.47
C LEU A 24 -10.64 -18.15 9.21
N ASN A 25 -10.49 -17.04 9.95
CA ASN A 25 -11.11 -15.78 9.50
C ASN A 25 -10.54 -14.47 10.08
N SER A 26 -9.46 -14.47 10.88
CA SER A 26 -8.94 -13.21 11.44
C SER A 26 -8.07 -12.44 10.43
N SER A 27 -7.23 -13.16 9.68
CA SER A 27 -6.23 -12.60 8.76
C SER A 27 -6.79 -11.89 7.52
N THR A 28 -7.92 -12.37 7.01
CA THR A 28 -8.61 -11.77 5.86
C THR A 28 -9.28 -10.45 6.23
N VAL A 29 -9.73 -10.32 7.49
CA VAL A 29 -10.43 -9.14 7.99
C VAL A 29 -9.47 -7.94 8.09
N GLU A 30 -8.23 -8.14 8.53
CA GLU A 30 -7.27 -7.03 8.63
C GLU A 30 -6.80 -6.47 7.28
N ILE A 31 -6.46 -7.32 6.29
CA ILE A 31 -6.04 -6.78 4.97
C ILE A 31 -7.22 -6.23 4.18
N SER A 32 -8.44 -6.73 4.40
CA SER A 32 -9.65 -6.20 3.75
C SER A 32 -9.92 -4.73 4.06
N LYS A 33 -9.43 -4.21 5.21
CA LYS A 33 -9.52 -2.79 5.59
C LYS A 33 -8.85 -1.85 4.57
N TYR A 34 -7.95 -2.39 3.74
CA TYR A 34 -7.22 -1.66 2.72
C TYR A 34 -7.75 -1.85 1.28
N ASN A 35 -8.87 -2.56 1.08
CA ASN A 35 -9.46 -2.83 -0.25
C ASN A 35 -10.39 -1.70 -0.77
N GLY A 36 -10.71 -0.69 0.05
CA GLY A 36 -11.58 0.42 -0.35
C GLY A 36 -10.87 1.47 -1.23
N ASN A 37 -11.65 2.28 -1.96
CA ASN A 37 -11.20 3.60 -2.38
C ASN A 37 -11.26 4.50 -1.12
N ASN A 38 -10.46 5.52 -0.84
CA ASN A 38 -9.61 6.37 -1.66
C ASN A 38 -8.45 6.99 -0.81
N THR A 39 -8.34 6.69 0.50
CA THR A 39 -7.36 7.36 1.39
C THR A 39 -6.64 6.45 2.38
N LYS A 40 -6.99 5.17 2.43
CA LYS A 40 -6.38 4.18 3.34
C LYS A 40 -6.05 2.88 2.61
N THR A 41 -5.39 2.97 1.45
CA THR A 41 -4.93 1.79 0.72
C THR A 41 -3.54 1.36 1.24
N LEU A 42 -3.13 0.12 0.96
CA LEU A 42 -1.76 -0.32 1.24
C LEU A 42 -0.75 0.51 0.45
N LEU A 43 -1.10 0.93 -0.76
CA LEU A 43 -0.25 1.78 -1.59
C LEU A 43 -0.04 3.17 -0.97
N VAL A 44 -1.10 3.77 -0.38
CA VAL A 44 -0.99 5.05 0.35
C VAL A 44 -0.08 4.91 1.56
N LYS A 45 -0.28 3.87 2.36
CA LYS A 45 0.55 3.54 3.52
C LYS A 45 2.03 3.32 3.14
N TYR A 46 2.28 2.64 2.03
CA TYR A 46 3.64 2.50 1.49
C TYR A 46 4.21 3.85 1.04
N GLY A 47 3.42 4.68 0.37
CA GLY A 47 3.81 6.03 -0.04
C GLY A 47 4.15 6.96 1.11
N GLU A 48 3.44 6.83 2.24
CA GLU A 48 3.76 7.50 3.51
C GLU A 48 5.16 7.08 4.00
N GLN A 49 5.47 5.78 3.96
CA GLN A 49 6.82 5.31 4.29
C GLN A 49 7.89 5.84 3.33
N VAL A 50 7.60 5.95 2.03
CA VAL A 50 8.52 6.58 1.06
C VAL A 50 8.74 8.06 1.41
N PHE A 51 7.67 8.78 1.77
CA PHE A 51 7.76 10.18 2.21
C PHE A 51 8.67 10.36 3.44
N GLU A 52 8.60 9.43 4.40
CA GLU A 52 9.49 9.39 5.56
C GLU A 52 10.94 9.07 5.20
N ASN A 53 11.16 8.02 4.38
CA ASN A 53 12.48 7.55 3.98
C ASN A 53 13.26 8.64 3.22
N GLU A 54 12.57 9.36 2.32
CA GLU A 54 13.10 10.48 1.56
C GLU A 54 13.18 11.79 2.37
N LYS A 55 12.77 11.75 3.65
CA LYS A 55 12.82 12.87 4.61
C LYS A 55 12.07 14.10 4.11
N CYS A 56 10.99 13.90 3.37
CA CYS A 56 10.15 14.98 2.83
C CYS A 56 9.62 15.90 3.96
N TYR A 57 9.36 15.34 5.14
CA TYR A 57 8.93 16.05 6.35
C TYR A 57 9.92 17.13 6.83
N LYS A 58 11.18 17.13 6.38
CA LYS A 58 12.15 18.19 6.74
C LYS A 58 11.81 19.52 6.10
N CYS A 59 11.17 19.48 4.93
CA CYS A 59 10.80 20.68 4.17
C CYS A 59 9.28 20.86 4.08
N HIS A 60 8.52 19.78 4.21
CA HIS A 60 7.07 19.78 4.08
C HIS A 60 6.38 19.48 5.40
N ALA A 61 5.26 20.16 5.60
CA ALA A 61 4.35 19.96 6.72
C ALA A 61 3.08 19.28 6.21
N LEU A 62 2.59 18.27 6.93
CA LEU A 62 1.34 17.59 6.58
C LEU A 62 0.12 18.22 7.26
N ASN A 63 0.34 19.11 8.23
CA ASN A 63 -0.66 19.88 8.94
C ASN A 63 -0.16 21.31 9.18
N ASP A 64 -1.08 22.21 9.49
CA ASP A 64 -0.79 23.62 9.79
C ASP A 64 0.13 23.85 11.01
N GLU A 65 0.22 22.91 11.96
CA GLU A 65 1.10 23.05 13.12
C GLU A 65 2.58 22.96 12.72
N ASP A 66 2.91 21.99 11.87
CA ASP A 66 4.26 21.78 11.34
C ASP A 66 4.69 22.90 10.37
N ALA A 67 3.73 23.58 9.73
CA ALA A 67 4.00 24.66 8.79
C ALA A 67 4.61 25.91 9.45
N LYS A 68 4.36 26.10 10.77
CA LYS A 68 4.88 27.22 11.57
C LYS A 68 6.41 27.29 11.64
N TRP A 69 7.09 26.21 11.25
CA TRP A 69 8.55 26.06 11.30
C TRP A 69 9.25 26.42 9.98
N GLY A 70 8.57 27.17 9.10
CA GLY A 70 9.12 27.56 7.78
C GLY A 70 9.04 26.45 6.73
N LYS A 71 8.36 25.34 7.03
CA LYS A 71 8.05 24.25 6.10
C LYS A 71 6.94 24.67 5.14
N LYS A 72 6.93 24.07 3.95
CA LYS A 72 5.85 24.24 2.97
C LYS A 72 4.72 23.26 3.28
N SER A 73 3.55 23.79 3.63
CA SER A 73 2.38 22.95 3.86
C SER A 73 1.98 22.16 2.61
N LEU A 74 1.67 20.88 2.80
CA LEU A 74 1.00 20.00 1.85
C LEU A 74 -0.46 19.75 2.25
N GLU A 75 -0.98 20.51 3.21
CA GLU A 75 -2.39 20.48 3.55
C GLU A 75 -3.25 20.89 2.34
N ALA A 76 -4.38 20.22 2.16
CA ALA A 76 -5.24 20.39 0.99
C ALA A 76 -4.53 20.03 -0.33
N PHE A 77 -3.39 19.31 -0.35
CA PHE A 77 -2.68 19.01 -1.61
C PHE A 77 -3.40 17.94 -2.44
N GLY A 78 -4.15 17.04 -1.79
CA GLY A 78 -4.90 15.98 -2.45
C GLY A 78 -5.81 16.53 -3.56
N GLY A 79 -5.81 15.87 -4.72
CA GLY A 79 -6.67 16.24 -5.86
C GLY A 79 -6.33 17.56 -6.57
N LYS A 80 -5.45 18.42 -6.04
CA LYS A 80 -5.09 19.71 -6.69
C LYS A 80 -4.24 19.55 -7.95
N ARG A 81 -3.57 18.40 -8.10
CA ARG A 81 -2.67 18.07 -9.21
C ARG A 81 -2.94 16.65 -9.68
N THR A 82 -2.87 16.43 -11.00
CA THR A 82 -2.98 15.07 -11.54
C THR A 82 -1.76 14.24 -11.14
N SER A 83 -1.92 12.92 -11.09
CA SER A 83 -0.82 11.99 -10.76
C SER A 83 0.38 12.19 -11.71
N ALA A 84 0.11 12.48 -12.98
CA ALA A 84 1.12 12.77 -13.99
C ALA A 84 1.91 14.06 -13.68
N MET A 85 1.23 15.14 -13.25
CA MET A 85 1.89 16.39 -12.85
C MET A 85 2.76 16.20 -11.62
N ILE A 86 2.28 15.44 -10.63
CA ILE A 86 3.06 15.12 -9.43
C ILE A 86 4.32 14.33 -9.81
N SER A 87 4.18 13.28 -10.63
CA SER A 87 5.32 12.49 -11.14
C SER A 87 6.35 13.39 -11.84
N ALA A 88 5.93 14.25 -12.78
CA ALA A 88 6.84 15.14 -13.48
C ALA A 88 7.54 16.14 -12.55
N PHE A 89 6.85 16.63 -11.52
CA PHE A 89 7.44 17.54 -10.53
C PHE A 89 8.45 16.83 -9.63
N LEU A 90 8.21 15.58 -9.24
CA LEU A 90 9.16 14.76 -8.51
C LEU A 90 10.42 14.46 -9.34
N ASP A 91 10.26 14.22 -10.65
CA ASP A 91 11.38 13.96 -11.56
C ASP A 91 12.30 15.18 -11.69
N ASN A 92 11.74 16.36 -11.93
CA ASN A 92 12.53 17.58 -12.05
C ASN A 92 11.76 18.83 -11.58
N PRO A 93 11.84 19.17 -10.29
CA PRO A 93 11.07 20.29 -9.75
C PRO A 93 11.54 21.65 -10.30
N LYS A 94 12.78 21.74 -10.78
CA LYS A 94 13.36 22.98 -11.31
C LYS A 94 12.80 23.36 -12.69
N ILE A 95 12.21 22.42 -13.43
CA ILE A 95 11.55 22.74 -14.71
C ILE A 95 10.33 23.64 -14.46
N LEU A 96 9.52 23.31 -13.45
CA LEU A 96 8.33 24.08 -13.12
C LEU A 96 8.64 25.28 -12.22
N TYR A 97 9.63 25.13 -11.32
CA TYR A 97 10.02 26.17 -10.36
C TYR A 97 11.55 26.30 -10.31
N PRO A 98 12.20 27.07 -11.20
CA PRO A 98 13.66 27.14 -11.31
C PRO A 98 14.39 27.55 -10.02
N LYS A 99 13.71 28.29 -9.13
CA LYS A 99 14.25 28.75 -7.85
C LYS A 99 13.98 27.79 -6.68
N THR A 100 13.34 26.64 -6.92
CA THR A 100 13.06 25.67 -5.86
C THR A 100 14.34 25.05 -5.32
N ARG A 101 14.35 24.78 -4.00
CA ARG A 101 15.39 24.00 -3.32
C ARG A 101 15.05 22.52 -3.24
N MET A 102 13.87 22.12 -3.70
CA MET A 102 13.46 20.72 -3.73
C MET A 102 14.41 19.93 -4.64
N PRO A 103 15.01 18.83 -4.15
CA PRO A 103 15.85 17.97 -4.98
C PRO A 103 14.99 17.17 -5.98
N SER A 104 15.65 16.59 -6.98
CA SER A 104 15.01 15.59 -7.85
C SER A 104 14.87 14.27 -7.10
N PHE A 105 13.76 13.58 -7.36
CA PHE A 105 13.45 12.23 -6.89
C PHE A 105 13.22 11.25 -8.05
N ALA A 106 13.85 11.51 -9.20
CA ALA A 106 13.73 10.67 -10.39
C ALA A 106 14.16 9.22 -10.15
N GLN A 107 15.01 8.93 -9.16
CA GLN A 107 15.38 7.56 -8.80
C GLN A 107 14.19 6.71 -8.36
N LEU A 108 13.18 7.33 -7.73
CA LEU A 108 12.01 6.61 -7.20
C LEU A 108 11.16 6.01 -8.32
N GLN A 109 11.28 6.50 -9.56
CA GLN A 109 10.56 5.95 -10.72
C GLN A 109 11.08 4.57 -11.14
N HIS A 110 12.32 4.24 -10.74
CA HIS A 110 12.99 2.98 -11.07
C HIS A 110 13.11 2.05 -9.85
N GLU A 111 12.87 2.58 -8.65
CA GLU A 111 12.82 1.80 -7.43
C GLU A 111 11.52 0.98 -7.38
N GLN A 112 11.65 -0.34 -7.34
CA GLN A 112 10.50 -1.23 -7.26
C GLN A 112 9.94 -1.26 -5.83
N LEU A 113 8.65 -1.54 -5.70
CA LEU A 113 8.06 -1.86 -4.40
C LEU A 113 8.80 -3.05 -3.77
N ASN A 114 8.89 -3.07 -2.45
CA ASN A 114 9.63 -4.10 -1.70
C ASN A 114 8.76 -4.71 -0.59
N LYS A 115 8.73 -6.04 -0.51
CA LYS A 115 8.00 -6.77 0.55
C LYS A 115 8.47 -6.42 1.96
N ASN A 116 9.75 -6.12 2.16
CA ASN A 116 10.30 -5.74 3.47
C ASN A 116 9.80 -4.36 3.91
N THR A 117 9.70 -3.41 2.98
CA THR A 117 9.08 -2.11 3.25
C THR A 117 7.60 -2.29 3.57
N LEU A 118 6.89 -3.13 2.82
CA LEU A 118 5.49 -3.46 3.11
C LEU A 118 5.32 -4.09 4.51
N LYS A 119 6.23 -4.99 4.90
CA LYS A 119 6.23 -5.58 6.26
C LYS A 119 6.41 -4.50 7.33
N THR A 120 7.29 -3.53 7.11
CA THR A 120 7.51 -2.39 8.01
C THR A 120 6.24 -1.54 8.14
N VAL A 121 5.61 -1.25 7.01
CA VAL A 121 4.35 -0.49 6.93
C VAL A 121 3.20 -1.15 7.69
N LEU A 122 3.16 -2.48 7.72
CA LEU A 122 2.06 -3.22 8.35
C LEU A 122 2.13 -3.24 9.88
N SER A 123 3.30 -3.00 10.49
CA SER A 123 3.58 -2.58 11.88
C SER A 123 2.84 -3.24 13.08
N GLU A 124 1.90 -4.15 12.86
CA GLU A 124 1.11 -4.81 13.90
C GLU A 124 1.57 -6.26 14.03
N ASP A 125 2.30 -6.56 15.12
CA ASP A 125 2.65 -7.91 15.59
C ASP A 125 3.26 -8.84 14.50
N PRO A 126 3.65 -10.10 14.77
CA PRO A 126 4.20 -10.93 13.70
C PRO A 126 3.12 -11.25 12.66
N ILE A 127 3.08 -10.46 11.58
CA ILE A 127 2.31 -10.76 10.38
C ILE A 127 2.75 -12.12 9.82
N SER A 128 1.78 -13.00 9.58
CA SER A 128 2.05 -14.30 8.96
C SER A 128 2.51 -14.14 7.51
N ASP A 129 3.29 -15.09 7.01
CA ASP A 129 3.74 -15.07 5.60
C ASP A 129 2.53 -15.05 4.63
N THR A 130 1.44 -15.72 4.98
CA THR A 130 0.21 -15.72 4.18
C THR A 130 -0.41 -14.33 4.10
N GLU A 131 -0.53 -13.61 5.22
CA GLU A 131 -1.04 -12.24 5.24
C GLU A 131 -0.14 -11.29 4.45
N LEU A 132 1.18 -11.45 4.58
CA LEU A 132 2.14 -10.66 3.81
C LEU A 132 2.00 -10.91 2.30
N GLU A 133 1.79 -12.15 1.87
CA GLU A 133 1.55 -12.47 0.45
C GLU A 133 0.22 -11.89 -0.07
N ILE A 134 -0.83 -11.91 0.74
CA ILE A 134 -2.12 -11.28 0.39
C ILE A 134 -1.92 -9.76 0.26
N ALA A 135 -1.29 -9.12 1.25
CA ALA A 135 -0.98 -7.71 1.23
C ALA A 135 -0.12 -7.34 0.02
N TRP A 136 0.87 -8.18 -0.31
CA TRP A 136 1.73 -8.00 -1.47
C TRP A 136 0.95 -8.06 -2.80
N LYS A 137 0.02 -9.01 -2.95
CA LYS A 137 -0.85 -9.06 -4.13
C LYS A 137 -1.74 -7.82 -4.22
N THR A 138 -2.31 -7.39 -3.09
CA THR A 138 -3.18 -6.22 -3.02
C THR A 138 -2.45 -4.93 -3.41
N ILE A 139 -1.28 -4.64 -2.83
CA ILE A 139 -0.53 -3.42 -3.16
C ILE A 139 -0.08 -3.41 -4.63
N ASN A 140 0.29 -4.57 -5.19
CA ASN A 140 0.67 -4.66 -6.60
C ASN A 140 -0.50 -4.33 -7.52
N LYS A 141 -1.69 -4.84 -7.22
CA LYS A 141 -2.91 -4.50 -7.96
C LYS A 141 -3.22 -3.00 -7.89
N GLN A 142 -3.16 -2.41 -6.68
CA GLN A 142 -3.39 -0.98 -6.48
C GLN A 142 -2.39 -0.11 -7.27
N ALA A 143 -1.12 -0.51 -7.27
CA ALA A 143 -0.09 0.20 -8.02
C ALA A 143 -0.26 0.06 -9.54
N ASP A 144 -0.67 -1.11 -10.03
CA ASP A 144 -0.96 -1.31 -11.45
C ASP A 144 -2.15 -0.45 -11.91
N GLU A 145 -3.18 -0.31 -11.07
CA GLU A 145 -4.33 0.57 -11.32
C GLU A 145 -3.92 2.04 -11.41
N LEU A 146 -3.16 2.56 -10.43
CA LEU A 146 -2.70 3.96 -10.46
C LEU A 146 -1.72 4.23 -11.60
N THR A 147 -0.83 3.28 -11.91
CA THR A 147 0.13 3.41 -13.02
C THR A 147 -0.60 3.55 -14.35
N LYS A 148 -1.69 2.80 -14.57
CA LYS A 148 -2.54 2.97 -15.76
C LYS A 148 -3.10 4.39 -15.84
N THR A 149 -3.61 4.93 -14.74
CA THR A 149 -4.10 6.32 -14.70
C THR A 149 -3.00 7.34 -15.03
N ILE A 150 -1.80 7.18 -14.48
CA ILE A 150 -0.66 8.06 -14.80
C ILE A 150 -0.31 8.00 -16.29
N ASN A 151 -0.35 6.81 -16.89
CA ASN A 151 0.03 6.59 -18.29
C ASN A 151 -1.02 7.09 -19.30
N LEU A 152 -2.29 7.17 -18.91
CA LEU A 152 -3.31 7.80 -19.75
C LEU A 152 -3.05 9.30 -19.95
N ASP A 153 -2.42 9.95 -18.96
CA ASP A 153 -2.15 11.39 -18.95
C ASP A 153 -0.74 11.75 -19.47
N LYS A 154 0.15 10.77 -19.71
CA LYS A 154 1.55 10.98 -20.12
C LYS A 154 1.85 10.42 -21.52
N ALA A 155 2.76 11.08 -22.23
CA ALA A 155 3.33 10.57 -23.49
C ALA A 155 4.38 9.46 -23.30
N VAL A 156 4.81 9.19 -22.06
CA VAL A 156 5.87 8.23 -21.71
C VAL A 156 5.36 7.27 -20.64
N GLU A 157 5.65 5.99 -20.81
CA GLU A 157 5.26 4.90 -19.91
C GLU A 157 5.92 5.05 -18.53
N HIS A 158 5.09 5.31 -17.51
CA HIS A 158 5.41 5.19 -16.10
C HIS A 158 5.29 3.72 -15.67
N LYS A 159 6.21 3.26 -14.83
CA LYS A 159 6.21 1.91 -14.25
C LYS A 159 5.80 1.98 -12.78
N LYS A 160 5.14 0.93 -12.32
CA LYS A 160 4.91 0.69 -10.88
C LYS A 160 6.24 0.77 -10.13
N SER A 161 6.31 1.68 -9.17
CA SER A 161 7.53 2.03 -8.46
C SER A 161 7.24 2.67 -7.09
N SER A 162 8.28 2.92 -6.29
CA SER A 162 8.17 3.71 -5.06
C SER A 162 7.63 5.12 -5.34
N GLN A 163 7.91 5.70 -6.53
CA GLN A 163 7.28 6.97 -6.94
C GLN A 163 5.77 6.83 -7.09
N THR A 164 5.27 5.73 -7.67
CA THR A 164 3.83 5.45 -7.78
C THR A 164 3.16 5.43 -6.40
N ALA A 165 3.80 4.81 -5.41
CA ALA A 165 3.29 4.79 -4.04
C ALA A 165 3.28 6.19 -3.40
N LEU A 166 4.37 6.95 -3.55
CA LEU A 166 4.46 8.33 -3.06
C LEU A 166 3.38 9.22 -3.67
N ILE A 167 3.08 9.08 -4.97
CA ILE A 167 2.00 9.80 -5.63
C ILE A 167 0.65 9.44 -5.01
N ALA A 168 0.39 8.14 -4.77
CA ALA A 168 -0.84 7.70 -4.11
C ALA A 168 -1.03 8.38 -2.74
N PHE A 169 0.04 8.42 -1.93
CA PHE A 169 0.03 9.13 -0.64
C PHE A 169 -0.27 10.62 -0.78
N LEU A 170 0.45 11.32 -1.66
CA LEU A 170 0.25 12.76 -1.88
C LEU A 170 -1.17 13.09 -2.37
N GLN A 171 -1.78 12.20 -3.18
CA GLN A 171 -3.15 12.35 -3.63
C GLN A 171 -4.19 12.03 -2.55
N SER A 172 -3.83 11.25 -1.55
CA SER A 172 -4.69 10.89 -0.41
C SER A 172 -4.72 11.93 0.71
N LEU A 173 -3.82 12.92 0.66
CA LEU A 173 -3.81 14.02 1.62
C LEU A 173 -5.18 14.74 1.59
N PRO A 174 -5.67 15.21 2.75
CA PRO A 174 -6.90 16.01 2.80
C PRO A 174 -6.76 17.27 1.94
#